data_AF-A0A2K2VEU2-F1
#
_entry.id   AF-A0A2K2VEU2-F1
#
_cell.length_a   1.000
_cell.length_b   1.000
_cell.length_c   1.000
_cell.angle_alpha   90.00
_cell.angle_beta   90.00
_cell.angle_gamma   90.00
#
_symmetry.space_group_name_H-M   'P 1'
#
loop_
_entity.id
_entity.type
_entity.pdbx_description
1 polymer ?
#
loop_
_entity_poly.entity_id
_entity_poly.type
_entity_poly.pdbx_seq_one_letter_code
_entity_poly.pdbx_strand_id
1 'polypeptide(L)'
;MSAILTWLNKLLGGCGVESEKQEAYSIIHSISEAYSSGSLTEEEMRGLLNDVCEGLVSLASRCNRSLTQERCIGDLVDLIKKEISFSSLREKVMKRLRTRTTETTRGTASIL
;
A
#
# COMPACT_ATOMS: atom_id res chain seq x y z
N MET A 1 3.16 8.66 -0.13
CA MET A 1 3.42 8.08 -1.46
C MET A 1 3.37 6.56 -1.27
N SER A 2 2.48 5.85 -1.98
CA SER A 2 2.31 4.40 -1.80
C SER A 2 3.59 3.67 -2.23
N ALA A 3 4.08 2.76 -1.37
CA ALA A 3 5.28 1.97 -1.67
C ALA A 3 5.05 1.05 -2.88
N ILE A 4 3.81 0.57 -3.05
CA ILE A 4 3.39 -0.26 -4.19
C ILE A 4 3.50 0.54 -5.48
N LEU A 5 2.97 1.76 -5.52
CA LEU A 5 3.03 2.60 -6.72
C LEU A 5 4.49 2.94 -7.10
N THR A 6 5.35 3.17 -6.11
CA THR A 6 6.79 3.36 -6.34
C THR A 6 7.45 2.11 -6.93
N TRP A 7 7.10 0.92 -6.44
CA TRP A 7 7.61 -0.35 -6.98
C TRP A 7 7.12 -0.59 -8.42
N LEU A 8 5.83 -0.39 -8.69
CA LEU A 8 5.26 -0.51 -10.03
C LEU A 8 5.88 0.47 -11.02
N ASN A 9 6.15 1.72 -10.62
CA ASN A 9 6.84 2.69 -11.47
C ASN A 9 8.28 2.28 -11.80
N LYS A 10 8.99 1.62 -10.89
CA LYS A 10 10.34 1.10 -11.18
C LYS A 10 10.31 -0.06 -12.18
N LEU A 11 9.26 -0.88 -12.11
CA LEU A 11 9.10 -2.04 -12.97
C LEU A 11 8.60 -1.67 -14.37
N LEU A 12 7.54 -0.86 -14.45
CA LEU A 12 6.76 -0.60 -15.67
C LEU A 12 6.87 0.85 -16.16
N GLY A 13 7.57 1.72 -15.45
CA GLY A 13 7.71 3.14 -15.82
C GLY A 13 8.43 3.31 -17.16
N GLY A 14 7.86 4.16 -18.03
CA GLY A 14 8.43 4.46 -19.34
C GLY A 14 8.23 3.37 -20.40
N CYS A 15 7.41 2.35 -20.12
CA CYS A 15 7.17 1.22 -21.02
C CYS A 15 5.89 1.35 -21.88
N GLY A 16 5.09 2.41 -21.68
CA GLY A 16 3.85 2.62 -22.43
C GLY A 16 2.66 1.74 -21.99
N VAL A 17 2.78 1.04 -20.85
CA VAL A 17 1.74 0.20 -20.22
C VAL A 17 1.12 0.88 -18.99
N GLU A 18 0.86 2.20 -19.10
CA GLU A 18 0.41 3.00 -17.98
C GLU A 18 -0.98 2.55 -17.47
N SER A 19 -1.88 2.19 -18.38
CA SER A 19 -3.22 1.70 -18.03
C SER A 19 -3.14 0.38 -17.25
N GLU A 20 -2.39 -0.61 -17.76
CA GLU A 20 -2.24 -1.90 -17.09
C GLU A 20 -1.54 -1.75 -15.73
N LYS A 21 -0.61 -0.81 -15.60
CA LYS A 21 0.02 -0.48 -14.32
C LYS A 21 -0.98 0.10 -13.31
N GLN A 22 -1.89 0.98 -13.75
CA GLN A 22 -2.93 1.53 -12.87
C GLN A 22 -3.93 0.44 -12.44
N GLU A 23 -4.32 -0.44 -13.36
CA GLU A 23 -5.18 -1.59 -13.04
C GLU A 23 -4.52 -2.52 -12.02
N ALA A 24 -3.25 -2.89 -12.25
CA ALA A 24 -2.49 -3.70 -11.30
C ALA A 24 -2.40 -3.01 -9.93
N TYR A 25 -2.14 -1.70 -9.90
CA TYR A 25 -2.14 -0.92 -8.65
C TYR A 25 -3.49 -1.00 -7.92
N SER A 26 -4.60 -0.80 -8.62
CA SER A 26 -5.94 -0.88 -8.03
C SER A 26 -6.23 -2.25 -7.43
N ILE A 27 -5.88 -3.33 -8.14
CA ILE A 27 -6.08 -4.71 -7.63
C ILE A 27 -5.24 -4.94 -6.37
N ILE A 28 -3.94 -4.59 -6.40
CA ILE A 28 -3.05 -4.78 -5.24
C ILE A 28 -3.51 -3.93 -4.05
N HIS A 29 -3.99 -2.71 -4.30
CA HIS A 29 -4.55 -1.84 -3.25
C HIS A 29 -5.79 -2.47 -2.60
N SER A 30 -6.72 -3.00 -3.38
CA SER A 30 -7.90 -3.69 -2.84
C SER A 30 -7.53 -4.91 -2.01
N ILE A 31 -6.53 -5.69 -2.44
CA ILE A 31 -5.98 -6.81 -1.66
C ILE A 31 -5.39 -6.30 -0.33
N SER A 32 -4.62 -5.21 -0.37
CA SER A 32 -4.02 -4.57 0.81
C SER A 32 -5.08 -4.14 1.83
N GLU A 33 -6.18 -3.53 1.37
CA GLU A 33 -7.30 -3.12 2.23
C GLU A 33 -8.04 -4.31 2.84
N ALA A 34 -8.31 -5.34 2.03
CA ALA A 34 -8.96 -6.56 2.50
C ALA A 34 -8.10 -7.32 3.54
N TYR A 35 -6.79 -7.38 3.34
CA TYR A 35 -5.86 -7.94 4.33
C TYR A 35 -5.76 -7.07 5.61
N SER A 36 -5.69 -5.74 5.46
CA SER A 36 -5.66 -4.80 6.58
C SER A 36 -6.92 -4.86 7.47
N SER A 37 -8.09 -5.09 6.86
CA SER A 37 -9.36 -5.25 7.58
C SER A 37 -9.52 -6.62 8.26
N GLY A 38 -8.62 -7.56 8.00
CA GLY A 38 -8.73 -8.95 8.47
C GLY A 38 -9.72 -9.79 7.68
N SER A 39 -10.16 -9.32 6.51
CA SER A 39 -11.07 -10.05 5.61
C SER A 39 -10.35 -11.12 4.78
N LEU A 40 -9.02 -11.05 4.69
CA LEU A 40 -8.17 -12.03 4.02
C LEU A 40 -7.09 -12.55 4.99
N THR A 41 -6.82 -13.84 4.93
CA THR A 41 -5.63 -14.45 5.53
C THR A 41 -4.38 -14.17 4.68
N GLU A 42 -3.19 -14.41 5.24
CA GLU A 42 -1.95 -14.29 4.47
C GLU A 42 -1.88 -15.30 3.30
N GLU A 43 -2.42 -16.51 3.50
CA GLU A 43 -2.45 -17.56 2.47
C GLU A 43 -3.36 -17.18 1.30
N GLU A 44 -4.57 -16.67 1.58
CA GLU A 44 -5.48 -16.17 0.55
C GLU A 44 -4.90 -14.96 -0.18
N MET A 45 -4.29 -14.02 0.54
CA MET A 45 -3.58 -12.88 -0.05
C MET A 45 -2.49 -13.35 -1.02
N ARG A 46 -1.66 -14.33 -0.62
CA ARG A 46 -0.62 -14.90 -1.50
C ARG A 46 -1.21 -15.57 -2.74
N GLY A 47 -2.34 -16.25 -2.60
CA GLY A 47 -3.09 -16.82 -3.73
C GLY A 47 -3.51 -15.76 -4.74
N LEU A 48 -4.16 -14.68 -4.27
CA LEU A 48 -4.56 -13.56 -5.15
C LEU A 48 -3.37 -12.85 -5.79
N LEU A 49 -2.28 -12.68 -5.05
CA LEU A 49 -1.06 -12.08 -5.59
C LEU A 49 -0.40 -12.95 -6.65
N ASN A 50 -0.59 -14.27 -6.62
CA ASN A 50 -0.08 -15.17 -7.64
C ASN A 50 -0.64 -14.78 -9.03
N ASP A 51 -1.96 -14.64 -9.14
CA ASP A 51 -2.65 -14.29 -10.39
C ASP A 51 -2.23 -12.89 -10.89
N VAL A 52 -2.12 -11.92 -9.98
CA VAL A 52 -1.63 -10.58 -10.31
C VAL A 52 -0.19 -10.64 -10.81
N CYS A 53 0.65 -11.48 -10.20
CA CYS A 53 2.05 -11.61 -10.56
C CYS A 53 2.26 -12.28 -11.92
N GLU A 54 1.38 -13.18 -12.37
CA GLU A 54 1.44 -13.73 -13.73
C GLU A 54 1.29 -12.61 -14.79
N GLY A 55 0.34 -11.70 -14.57
CA GLY A 55 0.15 -10.52 -15.41
C GLY A 55 1.36 -9.58 -15.36
N LEU A 56 1.88 -9.30 -14.15
CA LEU A 56 3.02 -8.41 -13.97
C LEU A 56 4.32 -8.96 -14.57
N VAL A 57 4.56 -10.27 -14.48
CA VAL A 57 5.72 -10.93 -15.11
C VAL A 57 5.65 -10.78 -16.63
N SER A 58 4.46 -10.99 -17.21
CA SER A 58 4.21 -10.80 -18.63
C SER A 58 4.44 -9.36 -19.07
N LEU A 59 3.93 -8.38 -18.31
CA LEU A 59 4.15 -6.95 -18.55
C LEU A 59 5.62 -6.57 -18.41
N ALA A 60 6.32 -7.04 -17.37
CA ALA A 60 7.74 -6.80 -17.16
C ALA A 60 8.58 -7.33 -18.33
N SER A 61 8.24 -8.51 -18.85
CA SER A 61 8.89 -9.08 -20.03
C SER A 61 8.71 -8.20 -21.27
N ARG A 62 7.49 -7.70 -21.53
CA ARG A 62 7.22 -6.72 -22.60
C ARG A 62 8.06 -5.44 -22.45
N CYS A 63 8.37 -5.06 -21.21
CA CYS A 63 9.23 -3.92 -20.87
C CYS A 63 10.73 -4.24 -20.85
N ASN A 64 11.13 -5.43 -21.29
CA ASN A 64 12.52 -5.91 -21.25
C ASN A 64 13.13 -5.87 -19.83
N ARG A 65 12.29 -6.14 -18.81
CA ARG A 65 12.66 -6.26 -17.40
C ARG A 65 12.53 -7.71 -16.95
N SER A 66 13.41 -8.13 -16.04
CA SER A 66 13.33 -9.45 -15.42
C SER A 66 12.56 -9.37 -14.11
N LEU A 67 11.47 -10.13 -14.03
CA LEU A 67 10.69 -10.36 -12.83
C LEU A 67 10.31 -11.84 -12.81
N THR A 68 10.59 -12.52 -11.70
CA THR A 68 10.11 -13.89 -11.47
C THR A 68 8.84 -13.84 -10.62
N GLN A 69 8.00 -14.86 -10.76
CA GLN A 69 6.74 -14.96 -10.03
C GLN A 69 6.96 -14.98 -8.52
N GLU A 70 7.90 -15.78 -8.03
CA GLU A 70 8.27 -15.83 -6.61
C GLU A 70 8.74 -14.48 -6.07
N ARG A 71 9.59 -13.77 -6.83
CA ARG A 71 10.06 -12.44 -6.44
C ARG A 71 8.93 -11.42 -6.41
N CYS A 72 8.03 -11.46 -7.40
CA CYS A 72 6.88 -10.58 -7.45
C CYS A 72 5.98 -10.76 -6.21
N ILE A 73 5.64 -12.01 -5.87
CA ILE A 73 4.80 -12.31 -4.71
C ILE A 73 5.50 -11.86 -3.42
N GLY A 74 6.79 -12.18 -3.26
CA GLY A 74 7.57 -11.77 -2.09
C GLY A 74 7.62 -10.26 -1.91
N ASP A 75 7.96 -9.53 -2.98
CA ASP A 75 8.02 -8.06 -2.97
C ASP A 75 6.64 -7.47 -2.59
N LEU A 76 5.55 -7.95 -3.18
CA LEU A 76 4.20 -7.44 -2.92
C LEU A 76 3.70 -7.74 -1.51
N VAL A 77 3.95 -8.94 -0.99
CA VAL A 77 3.63 -9.29 0.42
C VAL A 77 4.34 -8.34 1.38
N ASP A 78 5.64 -8.09 1.16
CA ASP A 78 6.42 -7.17 2.00
C ASP A 78 5.91 -5.73 1.89
N LEU A 79 5.52 -5.29 0.69
CA LEU A 79 5.00 -3.94 0.46
C LEU A 79 3.64 -3.73 1.16
N ILE A 80 2.73 -4.70 1.05
CA ILE A 80 1.42 -4.66 1.72
C ILE A 80 1.60 -4.62 3.24
N LYS A 81 2.44 -5.51 3.80
CA LYS A 81 2.73 -5.52 5.24
C LYS A 81 3.31 -4.19 5.71
N LYS A 82 4.21 -3.58 4.93
CA LYS A 82 4.76 -2.25 5.25
C LYS A 82 3.68 -1.17 5.23
N GLU A 83 2.81 -1.16 4.23
CA GLU A 83 1.77 -0.13 4.06
C GLU A 83 0.76 -0.12 5.22
N ILE A 84 0.40 -1.30 5.72
CA ILE A 84 -0.45 -1.47 6.91
C ILE A 84 0.27 -0.97 8.17
N SER A 85 1.53 -1.36 8.34
CA SER A 85 2.34 -0.96 9.49
C SER A 85 2.49 0.57 9.57
N PHE A 86 2.68 1.25 8.43
CA PHE A 86 2.72 2.71 8.36
C PHE A 86 1.37 3.37 8.64
N SER A 87 0.26 2.77 8.21
CA SER A 87 -1.09 3.28 8.47
C SER A 87 -1.41 3.32 9.97
N SER A 88 -1.07 2.25 10.70
CA SER A 88 -1.25 2.18 12.16
C SER A 88 -0.39 3.19 12.93
N LEU A 89 0.84 3.45 12.45
CA LEU A 89 1.77 4.43 13.01
C LEU A 89 1.24 5.86 12.83
N ARG A 90 0.76 6.20 11.63
CA ARG A 90 0.20 7.52 11.33
C ARG A 90 -1.04 7.81 12.18
N GLU A 91 -1.91 6.82 12.38
CA GLU A 91 -3.10 6.98 13.23
C GLU A 91 -2.71 7.26 14.69
N LYS A 92 -1.72 6.53 15.23
CA LYS A 92 -1.21 6.74 16.59
C LYS A 92 -0.60 8.13 16.77
N VAL A 93 0.15 8.63 15.78
CA VAL A 93 0.74 9.97 15.81
C VAL A 93 -0.34 11.05 15.72
N MET A 94 -1.31 10.90 14.81
CA MET A 94 -2.44 11.84 14.66
C MET A 94 -3.31 11.91 15.92
N LYS A 95 -3.56 10.77 16.58
CA LYS A 95 -4.28 10.74 17.86
C LYS A 95 -3.54 11.55 18.95
N ARG A 96 -2.21 11.43 19.04
CA ARG A 96 -1.39 12.21 20.01
C ARG A 96 -1.34 13.71 19.72
N LEU A 97 -1.39 14.11 18.44
CA LEU A 97 -1.40 15.51 18.06
C LEU A 97 -2.75 16.17 18.34
N ARG A 98 -3.86 15.47 18.08
CA ARG A 98 -5.21 15.98 18.38
C ARG A 98 -5.48 16.16 19.87
N THR A 99 -4.94 15.28 20.73
CA THR A 99 -5.09 15.42 22.19
C THR A 99 -4.36 16.63 22.77
N ARG A 100 -3.38 17.23 22.05
CA ARG A 100 -2.65 18.42 22.52
C ARG A 100 -3.33 19.75 22.18
N THR A 101 -4.34 19.77 21.30
CA THR A 101 -4.95 21.03 20.84
C THR A 101 -6.22 21.42 21.62
N THR A 102 -6.76 20.54 22.47
CA THR A 102 -7.98 20.79 23.26
C THR A 102 -7.72 21.24 24.70
N GLU A 103 -6.47 21.54 25.09
CA GLU A 103 -6.10 21.91 26.47
C GLU A 103 -5.69 23.39 26.66
N THR A 104 -6.04 24.28 25.72
CA THR A 104 -5.80 25.74 25.86
C THR A 104 -7.08 26.53 25.63
N THR A 105 -8.15 26.26 26.38
CA THR A 105 -9.26 27.21 26.55
C THR A 105 -10.00 26.98 27.86
N ARG A 106 -9.29 27.04 29.00
CA ARG A 106 -9.96 27.10 30.31
C ARG A 106 -9.12 27.87 31.32
N GLY A 107 -9.01 29.17 31.09
CA GLY A 107 -8.36 30.06 32.05
C GLY A 107 -8.44 31.50 31.60
N THR A 108 -9.54 32.16 31.98
CA THR A 108 -9.73 33.61 32.29
C THR A 108 -11.12 34.06 31.83
N ALA A 109 -12.14 33.75 32.63
CA ALA A 109 -13.42 34.45 32.59
C ALA A 109 -13.93 34.56 34.03
N SER A 110 -13.33 35.46 34.81
CA SER A 110 -13.87 36.00 36.06
C SER A 110 -13.07 37.25 36.46
N ILE A 111 -13.51 38.43 36.01
CA ILE A 111 -13.42 39.68 36.79
C ILE A 111 -14.63 40.53 36.38
N LEU A 112 -15.64 40.55 37.26
CA LEU A 112 -16.63 41.61 37.42
C LEU A 112 -16.46 42.15 38.84
#